data_AF-B6G157-F1
#
_entry.id   AF-B6G157-F1
#
_cell.length_a   1.000
_cell.length_b   1.000
_cell.length_c   1.000
_cell.angle_alpha   90.00
_cell.angle_beta   90.00
_cell.angle_gamma   90.00
#
_symmetry.space_group_name_H-M   'P 1'
#
loop_
_entity.id
_entity.type
_entity.pdbx_description
1 polymer ?
#
loop_
_entity_poly.entity_id
_entity_poly.type
_entity_poly.pdbx_seq_one_letter_code
_entity_poly.pdbx_strand_id
1 'polypeptide(L)'
;MEYIKSGNTIAVRIDYDEEVMEKLTELCKKENITSAAVSGIGATKLAELGLYNIETKEYKVTSYTGLYEVGSFMGNITQKDGEPYLHMHITIGDPEKNEVHSGHLNKAVIGATSEIFVTVFDKKIGRQLDEKTGINIFEFEK
;
A
#
# COMPACT_ATOMS: atom_id res chain seq x y z
N MET A 1 1.96 9.49 -12.54
CA MET A 1 2.92 8.42 -12.20
C MET A 1 3.81 8.11 -13.39
N GLU A 2 5.09 7.88 -13.14
CA GLU A 2 6.08 7.36 -14.09
C GLU A 2 6.84 6.19 -13.47
N TYR A 3 7.36 5.25 -14.27
CA TYR A 3 8.15 4.15 -13.75
C TYR A 3 9.16 3.58 -14.75
N ILE A 4 10.18 2.93 -14.21
CA ILE A 4 11.15 2.13 -14.96
C ILE A 4 11.21 0.71 -14.41
N LYS A 5 11.61 -0.23 -15.26
CA LYS A 5 11.79 -1.65 -14.91
C LYS A 5 13.26 -2.02 -14.99
N SER A 6 13.76 -2.76 -14.02
CA SER A 6 15.11 -3.30 -13.99
C SER A 6 15.11 -4.65 -13.30
N GLY A 7 15.38 -5.72 -14.05
CA GLY A 7 15.26 -7.09 -13.53
C GLY A 7 13.84 -7.37 -13.05
N ASN A 8 13.70 -7.84 -11.81
CA ASN A 8 12.41 -8.08 -11.16
C ASN A 8 11.91 -6.88 -10.33
N THR A 9 12.55 -5.72 -10.43
CA THR A 9 12.16 -4.53 -9.68
C THR A 9 11.60 -3.45 -10.61
N ILE A 10 10.51 -2.82 -10.17
CA ILE A 10 9.92 -1.63 -10.78
C ILE A 10 10.12 -0.48 -9.82
N ALA A 11 10.78 0.59 -10.27
CA ALA A 11 10.86 1.85 -9.53
C ALA A 11 9.77 2.78 -10.08
N VAL A 12 8.83 3.18 -9.23
CA VAL A 12 7.69 4.03 -9.59
C VAL A 12 7.73 5.34 -8.80
N ARG A 13 7.50 6.45 -9.52
CA ARG A 13 7.24 7.76 -8.97
C ARG A 13 5.74 8.05 -9.08
N ILE A 14 5.11 8.36 -7.96
CA ILE A 14 3.71 8.83 -7.89
C ILE A 14 3.76 10.34 -7.63
N ASP A 15 3.08 11.08 -8.49
CA ASP A 15 3.17 12.53 -8.58
C ASP A 15 2.19 13.21 -7.61
N TYR A 16 2.40 14.52 -7.41
CA TYR A 16 1.49 15.38 -6.67
C TYR A 16 0.03 15.17 -7.08
N ASP A 17 -0.88 15.16 -6.10
CA ASP A 17 -2.33 14.94 -6.25
C ASP A 17 -2.77 13.53 -6.66
N GLU A 18 -1.85 12.60 -6.92
CA GLU A 18 -2.22 11.22 -7.19
C GLU A 18 -2.42 10.39 -5.91
N GLU A 19 -3.33 9.41 -5.98
CA GLU A 19 -3.61 8.49 -4.87
C GLU A 19 -2.78 7.20 -5.02
N VAL A 20 -2.09 6.81 -3.94
CA VAL A 20 -1.09 5.74 -3.96
C VAL A 20 -1.70 4.38 -4.25
N MET A 21 -2.81 4.02 -3.61
CA MET A 21 -3.44 2.71 -3.78
C MET A 21 -3.99 2.52 -5.21
N GLU A 22 -4.58 3.57 -5.78
CA GLU A 22 -5.06 3.65 -7.16
C GLU A 22 -3.90 3.46 -8.14
N LYS A 23 -2.83 4.25 -8.02
CA LYS A 23 -1.69 4.18 -8.96
C LYS A 23 -0.93 2.87 -8.87
N LEU A 24 -0.76 2.30 -7.68
CA LEU A 24 -0.18 0.97 -7.56
C LEU A 24 -1.11 -0.11 -8.13
N THR A 25 -2.43 0.02 -8.00
CA THR A 25 -3.39 -0.92 -8.62
C THR A 25 -3.35 -0.81 -10.15
N GLU A 26 -3.29 0.39 -10.71
CA GLU A 26 -3.10 0.63 -12.14
C GLU A 26 -1.79 -0.01 -12.65
N LEU A 27 -0.70 0.16 -11.90
CA LEU A 27 0.59 -0.46 -12.21
C LEU A 27 0.48 -1.99 -12.24
N CYS A 28 -0.19 -2.59 -11.25
CA CYS A 28 -0.40 -4.04 -11.19
C CYS A 28 -1.15 -4.55 -12.42
N LYS A 29 -2.21 -3.84 -12.84
CA LYS A 29 -2.99 -4.22 -14.02
C LYS A 29 -2.18 -4.04 -15.31
N LYS A 30 -1.46 -2.94 -15.44
CA LYS A 30 -0.66 -2.63 -16.64
C LYS A 30 0.48 -3.62 -16.87
N GLU A 31 1.13 -4.05 -15.79
CA GLU A 31 2.30 -4.93 -15.85
C GLU A 31 1.98 -6.40 -15.52
N ASN A 32 0.69 -6.73 -15.32
CA ASN A 32 0.22 -8.07 -14.94
C ASN A 32 0.93 -8.63 -13.70
N ILE A 33 1.14 -7.79 -12.69
CA ILE A 33 1.82 -8.17 -11.44
C ILE A 33 0.88 -9.06 -10.63
N THR A 34 1.30 -10.30 -10.38
CA THR A 34 0.55 -11.29 -9.60
C THR A 34 0.98 -11.32 -8.14
N SER A 35 2.26 -11.09 -7.87
CA SER A 35 2.73 -10.82 -6.52
C SER A 35 4.01 -10.00 -6.50
N ALA A 36 4.16 -9.18 -5.45
CA ALA A 36 5.35 -8.37 -5.23
C ALA A 36 5.46 -7.91 -3.77
N ALA A 37 6.67 -7.58 -3.34
CA ALA A 37 6.91 -6.73 -2.17
C ALA A 37 6.95 -5.25 -2.58
N VAL A 38 6.45 -4.36 -1.73
CA VAL A 38 6.37 -2.92 -2.01
C VAL A 38 7.01 -2.15 -0.87
N SER A 39 8.01 -1.32 -1.16
CA SER A 39 8.68 -0.44 -0.18
C SER A 39 8.87 0.96 -0.77
N GLY A 40 8.62 2.02 -0.01
CA GLY A 40 8.88 3.37 -0.50
C GLY A 40 8.82 4.45 0.57
N ILE A 41 9.03 5.69 0.14
CA ILE A 41 8.97 6.92 0.93
C ILE A 41 8.30 8.02 0.12
N GLY A 42 8.00 9.16 0.73
CA GLY A 42 7.44 10.31 0.02
C GLY A 42 6.85 11.35 0.96
N ALA A 43 5.93 12.17 0.45
CA ALA A 43 5.13 13.08 1.26
C ALA A 43 3.66 13.02 0.84
N THR A 44 2.77 13.02 1.82
CA THR A 44 1.31 12.95 1.62
C THR A 44 0.63 14.21 2.14
N LYS A 45 -0.47 14.62 1.49
CA LYS A 45 -1.34 15.72 1.97
C LYS A 45 -2.65 15.22 2.61
N LEU A 46 -2.93 13.93 2.45
CA LEU A 46 -4.08 13.24 3.03
C LEU A 46 -3.72 11.76 3.21
N ALA A 47 -3.86 11.23 4.42
CA ALA A 47 -3.74 9.81 4.69
C ALA A 47 -4.93 9.32 5.51
N GLU A 48 -5.48 8.16 5.15
CA GLU A 48 -6.50 7.46 5.92
C GLU A 48 -5.91 6.16 6.44
N LEU A 49 -5.82 6.04 7.77
CA LEU A 49 -5.21 4.90 8.45
C LEU A 49 -6.27 4.08 9.17
N GLY A 50 -6.28 2.78 8.91
CA GLY A 50 -7.18 1.81 9.51
C GLY A 50 -6.55 1.01 10.64
N LEU A 51 -7.38 0.65 11.63
CA LEU A 51 -7.11 -0.45 12.55
C LEU A 51 -8.32 -1.38 12.57
N TYR A 52 -8.07 -2.66 12.29
CA TYR A 52 -9.10 -3.69 12.30
C TYR A 52 -9.39 -4.16 13.74
N ASN A 53 -10.65 -4.23 14.10
CA ASN A 53 -11.10 -4.81 15.36
C ASN A 53 -11.66 -6.22 15.11
N ILE A 54 -11.03 -7.24 15.70
CA ILE A 54 -11.39 -8.65 15.48
C ILE A 54 -12.75 -9.02 16.11
N GLU A 55 -13.12 -8.39 17.24
CA GLU A 55 -14.36 -8.69 17.96
C GLU A 55 -15.60 -8.19 17.19
N THR A 56 -15.51 -6.97 16.66
CA THR A 56 -16.58 -6.32 15.90
C THR A 56 -16.52 -6.60 14.41
N LYS A 57 -15.35 -7.05 13.92
CA LYS A 57 -15.02 -7.21 12.49
C LYS A 57 -15.07 -5.89 11.69
N GLU A 58 -14.88 -4.75 12.35
CA GLU A 58 -14.94 -3.42 11.75
C GLU A 58 -13.56 -2.74 11.67
N TYR A 59 -13.37 -1.90 10.64
CA TYR A 59 -12.20 -1.03 10.54
C TYR A 59 -12.52 0.34 11.13
N LYS A 60 -11.75 0.75 12.14
CA LYS A 60 -11.73 2.13 12.59
C LYS A 60 -10.73 2.91 11.75
N VAL A 61 -11.22 3.81 10.90
CA VAL A 61 -10.40 4.66 10.03
C VAL A 61 -10.23 6.04 10.66
N THR A 62 -9.01 6.56 10.63
CA THR A 62 -8.67 7.92 11.05
C THR A 62 -8.04 8.67 9.87
N SER A 63 -8.57 9.86 9.57
CA SER A 63 -8.05 10.72 8.50
C SER A 63 -7.08 11.76 9.05
N TYR A 64 -5.94 11.90 8.39
CA TYR A 64 -4.91 12.91 8.66
C TYR A 64 -4.79 13.80 7.44
N THR A 65 -5.15 15.08 7.59
CA THR A 65 -5.13 16.08 6.51
C THR A 65 -4.09 17.15 6.82
N GLY A 66 -3.26 17.46 5.85
CA GLY A 66 -2.07 18.30 6.03
C GLY A 66 -0.85 17.62 5.41
N LEU A 67 0.25 18.36 5.26
CA LEU A 67 1.48 17.78 4.74
C LEU A 67 2.14 16.94 5.83
N TYR A 68 2.37 15.66 5.52
CA TYR A 68 3.12 14.72 6.33
C TYR A 68 4.23 14.09 5.49
N GLU A 69 5.42 13.95 6.07
CA GLU A 69 6.45 13.08 5.53
C GLU A 69 6.02 11.63 5.67
N VAL A 70 6.26 10.82 4.64
CA VAL A 70 6.05 9.38 4.66
C VAL A 70 7.39 8.71 4.89
N GLY A 71 7.64 8.30 6.13
CA GLY A 71 8.85 7.58 6.51
C GLY A 71 8.89 6.14 6.02
N SER A 72 7.72 5.55 5.73
CA SER A 72 7.63 4.20 5.17
C SER A 72 6.27 3.97 4.51
N PHE A 73 6.29 3.58 3.24
CA PHE A 73 5.30 2.70 2.65
C PHE A 73 5.86 1.28 2.70
N MET A 74 5.13 0.33 3.26
CA MET A 74 5.56 -1.07 3.34
C MET A 74 4.37 -1.99 3.12
N GLY A 75 4.49 -2.93 2.20
CA GLY A 75 3.42 -3.88 1.95
C GLY A 75 3.71 -4.90 0.88
N ASN A 76 2.64 -5.46 0.35
CA ASN A 76 2.68 -6.49 -0.68
C ASN A 76 1.51 -6.34 -1.66
N ILE A 77 1.78 -6.82 -2.87
CA ILE A 77 0.80 -7.07 -3.93
C ILE A 77 0.61 -8.57 -4.01
N THR A 78 -0.65 -8.99 -4.12
CA THR A 78 -1.11 -10.38 -4.27
C THR A 78 -2.33 -10.40 -5.19
N GLN A 79 -3.00 -11.54 -5.35
CA GLN A 79 -4.28 -11.60 -6.05
C GLN A 79 -5.39 -12.13 -5.16
N LYS A 80 -6.61 -11.64 -5.38
CA LYS A 80 -7.85 -12.21 -4.86
C LYS A 80 -8.87 -12.23 -5.98
N ASP A 81 -9.46 -13.39 -6.26
CA ASP A 81 -10.48 -13.56 -7.30
C ASP A 81 -10.01 -13.05 -8.69
N GLY A 82 -8.71 -13.19 -8.99
CA GLY A 82 -8.09 -12.75 -10.25
C GLY A 82 -7.68 -11.26 -10.29
N GLU A 83 -8.13 -10.45 -9.34
CA GLU A 83 -7.81 -9.02 -9.27
C GLU A 83 -6.61 -8.74 -8.35
N PRO A 84 -5.84 -7.65 -8.60
CA PRO A 84 -4.80 -7.20 -7.67
C PRO A 84 -5.36 -6.92 -6.27
N TYR A 85 -4.66 -7.42 -5.26
CA TYR A 85 -4.95 -7.18 -3.86
C TYR A 85 -3.72 -6.60 -3.18
N LEU A 86 -3.81 -5.31 -2.81
CA LEU A 86 -2.74 -4.57 -2.14
C LEU A 86 -2.97 -4.60 -0.64
N HIS A 87 -1.94 -4.97 0.12
CA HIS A 87 -1.93 -4.83 1.57
C HIS A 87 -0.74 -3.96 1.96
N MET A 88 -1.04 -2.71 2.27
CA MET A 88 -0.05 -1.68 2.57
C MET A 88 -0.22 -1.18 3.99
N HIS A 89 0.91 -0.92 4.64
CA HIS A 89 1.02 -0.15 5.86
C HIS A 89 1.84 1.10 5.55
N ILE A 90 1.64 2.13 6.37
CA ILE A 90 2.32 3.41 6.23
C ILE A 90 2.74 3.95 7.59
N THR A 91 3.85 4.69 7.62
CA THR A 91 4.21 5.58 8.73
C THR A 91 4.35 6.99 8.21
N ILE A 92 3.60 7.92 8.79
CA ILE A 92 3.62 9.34 8.47
C ILE A 92 4.10 10.16 9.67
N GLY A 93 4.76 11.28 9.43
CA GLY A 93 5.26 12.14 10.50
C GLY A 93 5.22 13.62 10.13
N ASP A 94 4.99 14.44 11.15
CA ASP A 94 5.11 15.90 11.11
C ASP A 94 6.15 16.31 12.18
N PRO A 95 7.39 16.63 11.77
CA PRO A 95 8.44 16.99 12.71
C PRO A 95 8.22 18.34 13.39
N GLU A 96 7.43 19.25 12.80
CA GLU A 96 7.10 20.54 13.43
C GLU A 96 6.14 20.34 14.59
N LYS A 97 5.22 19.38 14.48
CA LYS A 97 4.28 19.01 15.54
C LYS A 97 4.78 17.89 16.47
N ASN A 98 5.91 17.26 16.16
CA ASN A 98 6.40 16.07 16.84
C ASN A 98 5.37 14.92 16.83
N GLU A 99 4.72 14.72 15.68
CA GLU A 99 3.69 13.69 15.46
C GLU A 99 4.24 12.54 14.63
N VAL A 100 3.87 11.31 14.99
CA VAL A 100 4.09 10.11 14.19
C VAL A 100 2.83 9.26 14.25
N HIS A 101 2.30 8.88 13.08
CA HIS A 101 1.15 8.02 12.95
C HIS A 101 1.47 6.84 12.05
N SER A 102 0.99 5.65 12.41
CA SER A 102 1.25 4.42 11.66
C SER A 102 0.04 3.50 11.73
N GLY A 103 -0.18 2.73 10.67
CA GLY A 103 -1.30 1.81 10.60
C GLY A 103 -1.47 1.18 9.23
N HIS A 104 -2.60 0.49 9.05
CA HIS A 104 -3.03 -0.02 7.76
C HIS A 104 -3.38 1.15 6.84
N LEU A 105 -2.85 1.16 5.62
CA LEU A 105 -3.09 2.22 4.65
C LEU A 105 -4.39 1.96 3.89
N ASN A 106 -5.41 2.79 4.12
CA ASN A 106 -6.64 2.78 3.33
C ASN A 106 -6.52 3.69 2.10
N LYS A 107 -5.89 4.86 2.27
CA LYS A 107 -5.75 5.88 1.23
C LYS A 107 -4.59 6.81 1.52
N ALA A 108 -3.83 7.21 0.51
CA ALA A 108 -2.85 8.31 0.62
C ALA A 108 -2.82 9.14 -0.66
N VAL A 109 -3.00 10.46 -0.56
CA VAL A 109 -2.88 11.40 -1.69
C VAL A 109 -1.57 12.18 -1.57
N ILE A 110 -0.72 12.09 -2.59
CA ILE A 110 0.63 12.67 -2.56
C ILE A 110 0.59 14.20 -2.47
N GLY A 111 1.40 14.72 -1.55
CA GLY A 111 1.56 16.14 -1.27
C GLY A 111 2.83 16.76 -1.88
N ALA A 112 3.77 15.95 -2.35
CA ALA A 112 4.94 16.39 -3.14
C ALA A 112 5.36 15.35 -4.18
N THR A 113 5.98 14.26 -3.73
CA THR A 113 6.36 13.09 -4.54
C THR A 113 6.31 11.83 -3.67
N SER A 114 6.15 10.68 -4.30
CA SER A 114 6.37 9.39 -3.65
C SER A 114 7.21 8.49 -4.55
N GLU A 115 8.20 7.86 -3.95
CA GLU A 115 9.20 7.01 -4.60
C GLU A 115 9.07 5.61 -4.02
N ILE A 116 8.56 4.68 -4.83
CA ILE A 116 8.23 3.32 -4.40
C ILE A 116 8.97 2.32 -5.29
N PHE A 117 9.54 1.31 -4.65
CA PHE A 117 10.07 0.12 -5.30
C PHE A 117 9.09 -1.04 -5.14
N VAL A 118 8.78 -1.68 -6.26
CA VAL A 118 7.97 -2.89 -6.35
C VAL A 118 8.86 -4.03 -6.81
N THR A 119 9.16 -4.96 -5.91
CA THR A 119 9.97 -6.15 -6.20
C THR A 119 9.05 -7.31 -6.52
N VAL A 120 8.92 -7.60 -7.81
CA VAL A 120 8.03 -8.62 -8.38
C VAL A 120 8.59 -10.01 -8.12
N PHE A 121 7.70 -10.94 -7.79
CA PHE A 121 8.02 -12.37 -7.67
C PHE A 121 7.53 -13.14 -8.90
N ASP A 122 8.14 -14.30 -9.13
CA ASP A 122 7.79 -15.23 -10.21
C ASP A 122 6.63 -16.17 -9.85
N LYS A 123 6.22 -16.17 -8.59
CA LYS A 123 5.12 -16.99 -8.04
C LYS A 123 3.85 -16.17 -7.87
N LYS A 124 2.69 -16.80 -8.08
CA LYS A 124 1.41 -16.23 -7.66
C LYS A 124 1.23 -16.44 -6.16
N ILE A 125 0.65 -15.44 -5.50
CA ILE A 125 0.23 -15.53 -4.10
C ILE A 125 -1.23 -15.08 -4.06
N GLY A 126 -2.09 -16.01 -3.67
CA GLY A 126 -3.53 -15.80 -3.54
C GLY A 126 -3.93 -15.22 -2.19
N ARG A 127 -5.24 -15.10 -1.99
CA ARG A 127 -5.87 -14.64 -0.75
C ARG A 127 -7.07 -15.52 -0.44
N GLN A 128 -7.13 -16.02 0.79
CA GLN A 128 -8.29 -16.72 1.33
C GLN A 128 -8.79 -16.03 2.60
N LEU A 129 -10.10 -16.08 2.84
CA LEU A 129 -10.69 -15.58 4.07
C LEU A 129 -10.34 -16.54 5.23
N ASP A 130 -9.78 -16.00 6.30
CA ASP A 130 -9.67 -16.74 7.56
C ASP A 130 -10.94 -16.53 8.38
N GLU A 131 -11.77 -17.58 8.52
CA GLU A 131 -13.05 -17.51 9.25
C GLU A 131 -12.89 -17.09 10.71
N LYS A 132 -11.74 -17.43 11.32
CA LYS A 132 -11.45 -17.10 12.71
C LYS A 132 -11.25 -15.60 12.92
N THR A 133 -10.46 -14.97 12.07
CA THR A 133 -10.10 -13.55 12.21
C THR A 133 -10.95 -12.62 11.35
N GLY A 134 -11.61 -13.13 10.31
CA GLY A 134 -12.39 -12.33 9.35
C GLY A 134 -11.55 -11.56 8.34
N ILE A 135 -10.23 -11.83 8.23
CA ILE A 135 -9.33 -11.13 7.31
C ILE A 135 -8.84 -12.04 6.18
N ASN A 136 -8.46 -11.42 5.05
CA ASN A 136 -7.87 -12.14 3.92
C ASN A 136 -6.38 -12.38 4.18
N ILE A 137 -6.03 -13.65 4.42
CA ILE A 137 -4.65 -14.10 4.62
C ILE A 137 -4.06 -14.62 3.30
N PHE A 138 -2.73 -14.81 3.26
CA PHE A 138 -2.10 -15.43 2.09
C PHE A 138 -2.59 -16.85 1.85
N GLU A 139 -2.78 -17.17 0.58
CA GLU A 139 -3.00 -18.52 0.09
C GLU A 139 -1.84 -18.86 -0.85
N PHE A 140 -1.06 -19.88 -0.48
CA PHE A 140 0.06 -20.34 -1.29
C PHE A 140 -0.37 -21.53 -2.13
N GLU A 141 -0.12 -21.46 -3.44
CA GLU A 141 -0.22 -22.63 -4.32
C GLU A 141 0.83 -23.67 -3.86
N LYS A 142 0.37 -24.89 -3.60
CA LYS A 142 1.23 -26.03 -3.23
C LYS A 142 1.87 -26.66 -4.46
#